data_AF-A0A940TU78-F1
#
_entry.id   AF-A0A940TU78-F1
#
_cell.length_a   1.000
_cell.length_b   1.000
_cell.length_c   1.000
_cell.angle_alpha   90.00
_cell.angle_beta   90.00
_cell.angle_gamma   90.00
#
_symmetry.space_group_name_H-M   'P 1'
#
loop_
_entity.id
_entity.type
_entity.pdbx_description
1 polymer ?
#
loop_
_entity_poly.entity_id
_entity_poly.type
_entity_poly.pdbx_seq_one_letter_code
_entity_poly.pdbx_strand_id
1 'polypeptide(L)'
;GVSRQHLQPFLVPQAQEFTPALIIVHTLDKWIEYGRLLELADPFLDTPFIFVVSRGSAANQAVIDSFPDRQVFHYYADQPYTFYTAPRPEASAP
;
A
#
# COMPACT_ATOMS: atom_id res chain seq x y z
N GLY A 1 -19.34 -7.78 4.55
CA GLY A 1 -18.92 -6.41 4.88
C GLY A 1 -17.42 -6.38 4.95
N VAL A 2 -16.78 -5.33 4.42
CA VAL A 2 -15.34 -5.10 4.60
C VAL A 2 -15.09 -4.94 6.10
N SER A 3 -14.30 -5.84 6.69
CA SER A 3 -14.04 -5.80 8.14
C SER A 3 -13.00 -4.72 8.44
N ARG A 4 -13.29 -3.84 9.42
CA ARG A 4 -12.36 -2.79 9.92
C ARG A 4 -10.99 -3.32 10.33
N GLN A 5 -10.88 -4.61 10.63
CA GLN A 5 -9.60 -5.27 10.96
C GLN A 5 -8.54 -5.10 9.85
N HIS A 6 -8.95 -4.94 8.60
CA HIS A 6 -8.03 -4.77 7.48
C HIS A 6 -7.38 -3.39 7.42
N LEU A 7 -7.98 -2.40 8.06
CA LEU A 7 -7.48 -1.03 8.15
C LEU A 7 -6.49 -0.86 9.32
N GLN A 8 -6.59 -1.72 10.34
CA GLN A 8 -5.79 -1.63 11.56
C GLN A 8 -4.29 -1.46 11.34
N PRO A 9 -3.63 -2.11 10.37
CA PRO A 9 -2.20 -1.93 10.18
C PRO A 9 -1.80 -0.50 9.82
N PHE A 10 -2.72 0.30 9.30
CA PHE A 10 -2.50 1.71 8.97
C PHE A 10 -2.99 2.66 10.07
N LEU A 11 -3.67 2.16 11.12
CA LEU A 11 -4.23 2.99 12.19
C LEU A 11 -3.39 2.96 13.48
N VAL A 12 -2.48 2.01 13.62
CA VAL A 12 -1.60 1.92 14.79
C VAL A 12 -0.55 3.03 14.80
N PRO A 13 -0.11 3.53 15.98
CA PRO A 13 0.86 4.63 16.08
C PRO A 13 2.14 4.38 15.29
N GLN A 14 2.66 3.15 15.32
CA GLN A 14 3.89 2.78 14.62
C GLN A 14 3.79 2.99 13.11
N ALA A 15 2.62 2.78 12.51
CA ALA A 15 2.43 3.00 11.09
C ALA A 15 2.39 4.49 10.75
N GLN A 16 1.82 5.32 11.64
CA GLN A 16 1.68 6.76 11.44
C GLN A 16 3.05 7.47 11.39
N GLU A 17 4.08 6.92 12.04
CA GLU A 17 5.46 7.41 11.95
C GLU A 17 6.06 7.35 10.53
N PHE A 18 5.48 6.53 9.64
CA PHE A 18 5.91 6.43 8.24
C PHE A 18 5.23 7.47 7.32
N THR A 19 4.32 8.29 7.83
CA THR A 19 3.57 9.25 7.03
C THR A 19 4.37 10.54 6.78
N PRO A 20 4.14 11.25 5.65
CA PRO A 20 3.26 10.88 4.55
C PRO A 20 3.86 9.78 3.68
N ALA A 21 3.04 8.77 3.33
CA ALA A 21 3.50 7.60 2.57
C ALA A 21 2.64 7.29 1.35
N LEU A 22 3.30 6.74 0.33
CA LEU A 22 2.73 6.08 -0.84
C LEU A 22 2.86 4.57 -0.65
N ILE A 23 1.72 3.88 -0.62
CA ILE A 23 1.61 2.45 -0.37
C ILE A 23 1.28 1.73 -1.67
N ILE A 24 2.25 1.01 -2.21
CA ILE A 24 2.08 0.11 -3.35
C ILE A 24 1.53 -1.22 -2.83
N VAL A 25 0.24 -1.45 -3.06
CA VAL A 25 -0.50 -2.63 -2.62
C VAL A 25 -0.35 -3.73 -3.67
N HIS A 26 0.36 -4.80 -3.30
CA HIS A 26 0.46 -6.00 -4.12
C HIS A 26 -0.67 -6.96 -3.76
N THR A 27 -1.64 -7.10 -4.65
CA THR A 27 -2.75 -8.03 -4.49
C THR A 27 -2.28 -9.45 -4.78
N LEU A 28 -2.53 -10.39 -3.86
CA LEU A 28 -2.10 -11.79 -4.01
C LEU A 28 -3.16 -12.65 -4.70
N ASP A 29 -4.42 -12.44 -4.36
CA ASP A 29 -5.54 -13.24 -4.89
C ASP A 29 -6.70 -12.33 -5.33
N LYS A 30 -7.06 -11.35 -4.49
CA LYS A 30 -8.29 -10.59 -4.69
C LYS A 30 -8.06 -9.09 -4.70
N TRP A 31 -8.66 -8.42 -5.68
CA TRP A 31 -8.69 -6.96 -5.75
C TRP A 31 -9.21 -6.29 -4.46
N ILE A 32 -10.08 -6.97 -3.71
CA ILE A 32 -10.62 -6.48 -2.43
C ILE A 32 -9.53 -6.17 -1.39
N GLU A 33 -8.34 -6.77 -1.50
CA GLU A 33 -7.19 -6.47 -0.62
C GLU A 33 -6.74 -5.01 -0.74
N TYR A 34 -6.82 -4.45 -1.96
CA TYR A 34 -6.65 -3.04 -2.22
C TYR A 34 -7.94 -2.26 -1.95
N GLY A 35 -9.07 -2.73 -2.48
CA GLY A 35 -10.34 -1.99 -2.44
C GLY A 35 -10.79 -1.60 -1.03
N ARG A 36 -10.52 -2.45 -0.03
CA ARG A 36 -10.81 -2.14 1.37
C ARG A 36 -10.00 -0.97 1.93
N LEU A 37 -8.76 -0.76 1.47
CA LEU A 37 -7.87 0.29 1.98
C LEU A 37 -8.28 1.68 1.51
N LEU A 38 -9.08 1.76 0.43
CA LEU A 38 -9.63 3.02 -0.07
C LEU A 38 -10.58 3.71 0.92
N GLU A 39 -11.04 3.02 1.97
CA GLU A 39 -11.77 3.66 3.07
C GLU A 39 -10.92 4.69 3.84
N LEU A 40 -9.58 4.60 3.75
CA LEU A 40 -8.64 5.55 4.34
C LEU A 40 -8.15 6.61 3.34
N ALA A 41 -8.64 6.59 2.10
CA ALA A 41 -8.28 7.54 1.05
C ALA A 41 -9.37 8.60 0.87
N ASP A 42 -8.97 9.73 0.31
CA ASP A 42 -9.87 10.79 -0.13
C ASP A 42 -9.58 11.14 -1.61
N PRO A 43 -10.45 11.90 -2.30
CA PRO A 43 -10.25 12.23 -3.70
C PRO A 43 -9.16 13.28 -3.97
N PHE A 44 -8.63 13.95 -2.94
CA PHE A 44 -7.61 14.99 -3.07
C PHE A 44 -6.19 14.47 -2.86
N LEU A 45 -6.05 13.23 -2.37
CA LEU A 45 -4.78 12.54 -2.16
C LEU A 45 -3.88 13.26 -1.13
N ASP A 46 -4.49 13.91 -0.14
CA ASP A 46 -3.82 14.59 0.97
C ASP A 46 -3.92 13.83 2.32
N THR A 47 -4.40 12.59 2.29
CA THR A 47 -4.36 11.68 3.44
C THR A 47 -2.93 11.28 3.86
N PRO A 48 -2.73 10.82 5.10
CA PRO A 48 -1.43 10.31 5.55
C PRO A 48 -0.88 9.16 4.69
N PHE A 49 -1.76 8.33 4.14
CA PHE A 49 -1.42 7.23 3.24
C PHE A 49 -2.18 7.32 1.91
N ILE A 50 -1.45 7.34 0.81
CA ILE A 50 -2.01 7.12 -0.54
C ILE A 50 -1.85 5.63 -0.88
N PHE A 51 -2.93 4.99 -1.32
CA PHE A 51 -2.92 3.59 -1.72
C PHE A 51 -2.96 3.46 -3.23
N VAL A 52 -2.07 2.64 -3.79
CA VAL A 52 -2.00 2.37 -5.23
C VAL A 52 -1.89 0.87 -5.42
N VAL A 53 -2.76 0.30 -6.25
CA VAL A 53 -2.64 -1.12 -6.62
C VAL A 53 -1.42 -1.31 -7.53
N SER A 54 -0.59 -2.29 -7.21
CA SER A 54 0.57 -2.67 -8.02
C SER A 54 0.11 -3.14 -9.41
N ARG A 55 0.72 -2.59 -10.47
CA ARG A 55 0.45 -2.94 -11.88
C ARG A 55 1.72 -3.30 -12.67
N GLY A 56 2.76 -3.73 -11.95
CA GLY A 56 4.08 -3.99 -12.52
C GLY A 56 5.04 -2.80 -12.33
N SER A 57 6.33 -3.08 -12.43
CA SER A 57 7.41 -2.16 -12.05
C SER A 57 7.33 -0.80 -12.74
N ALA A 58 7.13 -0.77 -14.07
CA ALA A 58 7.08 0.48 -14.83
C ALA A 58 5.90 1.38 -14.44
N ALA A 59 4.71 0.80 -14.26
CA ALA A 59 3.53 1.55 -13.85
C ALA A 59 3.67 2.06 -12.41
N ASN A 60 4.22 1.23 -11.52
CA ASN A 60 4.47 1.62 -10.13
C ASN A 60 5.48 2.77 -10.06
N GLN A 61 6.55 2.73 -10.86
CA GLN A 61 7.56 3.79 -10.90
C GLN A 61 6.97 5.12 -11.34
N ALA A 62 6.14 5.14 -12.39
CA ALA A 62 5.50 6.37 -12.86
C ALA A 62 4.64 7.04 -11.77
N VAL A 63 3.99 6.25 -10.91
CA VAL A 63 3.23 6.77 -9.78
C VAL A 63 4.15 7.26 -8.66
N ILE A 64 5.22 6.53 -8.35
CA ILE A 64 6.23 6.96 -7.38
C ILE A 64 6.82 8.33 -7.77
N ASP A 65 7.17 8.51 -9.04
CA ASP A 65 7.73 9.75 -9.57
C ASP A 65 6.74 10.93 -9.46
N SER A 66 5.43 10.66 -9.35
CA SER A 66 4.38 11.67 -9.20
C SER A 66 4.17 12.13 -7.74
N PHE A 67 4.75 11.43 -6.75
CA PHE A 67 4.64 11.75 -5.33
C PHE A 67 6.02 11.78 -4.63
N PRO A 68 6.93 12.69 -5.05
CA PRO A 68 8.32 12.70 -4.56
C PRO A 68 8.45 13.01 -3.06
N ASP A 69 7.45 13.67 -2.46
CA ASP A 69 7.46 14.05 -1.04
C ASP A 69 6.98 12.93 -0.10
N ARG A 70 6.66 11.74 -0.64
CA ARG A 70 6.11 10.62 0.13
C ARG A 70 7.07 9.45 0.20
N GLN A 71 7.18 8.86 1.39
CA GLN A 71 7.92 7.61 1.57
C GLN A 71 7.20 6.47 0.85
N VAL A 72 7.94 5.63 0.12
CA VAL A 72 7.35 4.53 -0.65
C VAL A 72 7.46 3.23 0.15
N PHE A 73 6.33 2.55 0.32
CA PHE A 73 6.28 1.20 0.89
C PHE A 73 5.47 0.25 0.03
N HIS A 74 5.87 -1.01 0.04
CA HIS A 74 5.15 -2.12 -0.57
C HIS A 74 4.40 -2.90 0.52
N TYR A 75 3.11 -3.10 0.29
CA TYR A 75 2.21 -3.76 1.23
C TYR A 75 1.63 -5.03 0.62
N TYR A 76 1.50 -6.06 1.46
CA TYR A 76 0.92 -7.35 1.11
C TYR A 76 -0.04 -7.79 2.22
N ALA A 77 -1.24 -8.24 1.85
CA ALA A 77 -2.30 -8.54 2.80
C ALA A 77 -2.02 -9.75 3.72
N ASP A 78 -1.08 -10.61 3.34
CA ASP A 78 -0.66 -11.80 4.09
C ASP A 78 0.31 -11.47 5.25
N GLN A 79 0.98 -10.31 5.19
CA GLN A 79 1.83 -9.78 6.27
C GLN A 79 1.41 -8.34 6.57
N PRO A 80 0.22 -8.15 7.14
CA PRO A 80 -0.45 -6.87 7.16
C PRO A 80 0.29 -5.78 7.95
N TYR A 81 1.17 -6.14 8.90
CA TYR A 81 1.94 -5.19 9.71
C TYR A 81 3.38 -4.97 9.21
N THR A 82 3.72 -5.48 8.02
CA THR A 82 5.06 -5.33 7.44
C THR A 82 5.01 -4.40 6.23
N PHE A 83 5.80 -3.34 6.29
CA PHE A 83 5.96 -2.35 5.22
C PHE A 83 7.34 -2.49 4.60
N TYR A 84 7.40 -2.97 3.36
CA TYR A 84 8.68 -3.20 2.69
C TYR A 84 9.13 -1.97 1.92
N THR A 85 10.41 -1.65 1.94
CA THR A 85 11.00 -0.56 1.14
C THR A 85 11.26 -0.95 -0.32
N ALA A 86 11.07 -2.22 -0.67
CA ALA A 86 11.15 -2.76 -2.02
C ALA A 86 10.10 -3.88 -2.21
N PRO A 87 9.68 -4.22 -3.44
CA PRO A 87 8.84 -5.38 -3.67
C PRO A 87 9.49 -6.65 -3.13
N ARG A 88 8.70 -7.59 -2.63
CA ARG A 88 9.20 -8.94 -2.34
C ARG A 88 9.77 -9.53 -3.64
N PRO A 89 10.87 -10.30 -3.57
CA PRO A 89 11.29 -11.11 -4.70
C PRO A 89 10.08 -11.96 -5.11
N GLU A 90 9.69 -11.92 -6.39
CA GLU A 90 8.78 -12.93 -6.89
C GLU A 90 9.45 -14.27 -6.59
N ALA A 91 8.76 -15.15 -5.85
CA ALA A 91 9.25 -16.50 -5.68
C ALA A 91 9.49 -17.02 -7.08
N SER A 92 10.75 -17.32 -7.43
CA SER A 92 11.10 -17.87 -8.74
C SER A 92 10.16 -19.05 -8.95
N ALA A 93 9.24 -18.91 -9.91
CA ALA A 93 8.37 -20.01 -10.29
C ALA A 93 9.28 -21.21 -10.62
N PRO A 94 9.08 -22.39 -10.01
CA PRO A 94 9.84 -23.57 -10.35
C PRO A 94 9.63 -23.96 -11.81
#